data_AF-A0A383EED8-F1
#
_entry.id   AF-A0A383EED8-F1
#
_cell.length_a   1.000
_cell.length_b   1.000
_cell.length_c   1.000
_cell.angle_alpha   90.00
_cell.angle_beta   90.00
_cell.angle_gamma   90.00
#
_symmetry.space_group_name_H-M   'P 1'
#
loop_
_entity.id
_entity.type
_entity.pdbx_description
1 polymer ?
#
loop_
_entity_poly.entity_id
_entity_poly.type
_entity_poly.pdbx_seq_one_letter_code
_entity_poly.pdbx_strand_id
1 'polypeptide(L)' 'MRLLYRTELPDHDPISVFDWHERSGALERLTPPWAKLEVLDRSGGIRDGGRITLRVRGAPTSFTWKLR' A
#
# COMPACT_ATOMS: atom_id res chain seq x y z
N MET A 1 17.50 6.17 -10.06
CA MET A 1 17.89 5.18 -9.03
C MET A 1 16.73 4.22 -8.82
N ARG A 2 16.92 2.91 -9.02
CA ARG A 2 15.89 1.88 -8.81
C ARG A 2 16.20 1.18 -7.49
N LEU A 3 15.33 1.31 -6.50
CA LEU A 3 15.44 0.54 -5.27
C LEU A 3 14.78 -0.82 -5.52
N LEU A 4 15.56 -1.90 -5.40
CA LEU A 4 15.07 -3.27 -5.46
C LEU A 4 15.38 -3.93 -4.11
N TYR A 5 14.33 -4.35 -3.42
CA TYR A 5 14.44 -5.11 -2.17
C TYR A 5 13.69 -6.44 -2.35
N ARG A 6 14.30 -7.53 -1.89
CA ARG A 6 13.72 -8.88 -1.96
C ARG A 6 13.92 -9.56 -0.61
N THR A 7 12.86 -10.18 -0.13
CA THR A 7 12.86 -10.99 1.08
C THR A 7 12.15 -12.30 0.77
N GLU A 8 12.63 -13.39 1.35
CA GLU A 8 11.97 -14.68 1.31
C GLU A 8 11.13 -14.85 2.57
N LEU A 9 9.90 -15.31 2.39
CA LEU A 9 8.96 -15.62 3.47
C LEU A 9 8.83 -17.15 3.52
N PRO A 10 9.62 -17.85 4.35
CA PRO A 10 9.53 -19.30 4.46
C PRO A 10 8.15 -19.69 4.98
N ASP A 11 7.70 -20.90 4.62
CA ASP A 11 6.44 -21.50 5.08
C ASP A 11 5.15 -20.74 4.69
N HIS A 12 5.24 -19.80 3.76
CA HIS A 12 4.10 -19.05 3.24
C HIS A 12 3.92 -19.26 1.74
N ASP A 13 2.75 -19.75 1.33
CA ASP A 13 2.43 -19.87 -0.09
C ASP A 13 2.14 -18.48 -0.71
N PRO A 14 2.42 -18.29 -2.01
CA PRO A 14 2.23 -16.99 -2.67
C PRO A 14 0.79 -16.46 -2.60
N ILE A 15 -0.22 -17.33 -2.59
CA ILE A 15 -1.63 -16.93 -2.55
C ILE A 15 -1.95 -16.38 -1.17
N SER A 16 -1.53 -17.04 -0.09
CA SER A 16 -1.68 -16.56 1.29
C SER A 16 -1.01 -15.20 1.50
N VAL A 17 0.17 -14.98 0.91
CA VAL A 17 0.84 -13.67 0.98
C VAL A 17 0.02 -12.61 0.25
N PHE A 18 -0.46 -12.91 -0.96
CA PHE A 18 -1.31 -11.97 -1.71
C PHE A 18 -2.62 -11.66 -0.98
N ASP A 19 -3.30 -12.68 -0.47
CA ASP A 19 -4.56 -12.56 0.27
C ASP A 19 -4.39 -11.72 1.54
N TRP A 20 -3.24 -11.79 2.21
CA TRP A 20 -2.94 -10.91 3.34
C TRP A 20 -2.92 -9.43 2.93
N HIS A 21 -2.38 -9.12 1.74
CA HIS A 21 -2.33 -7.75 1.21
C HIS A 21 -3.70 -7.24 0.76
N GLU A 22 -4.64 -8.13 0.43
CA GLU A 22 -6.02 -7.75 0.11
C GLU A 22 -6.86 -7.39 1.35
N ARG A 23 -6.42 -7.79 2.55
CA ARG A 23 -7.18 -7.55 3.79
C ARG A 23 -7.35 -6.06 4.04
N SER A 24 -8.53 -5.69 4.51
CA SER A 24 -8.75 -4.34 5.04
C SER A 24 -7.74 -4.04 6.15
N GLY A 25 -7.16 -2.85 6.13
CA GLY A 25 -6.09 -2.45 7.07
C GLY A 25 -4.68 -2.84 6.65
N ALA A 26 -4.47 -3.59 5.55
CA ALA A 26 -3.14 -4.04 5.15
C ALA A 26 -2.20 -2.87 4.82
N LEU A 27 -2.68 -1.88 4.08
CA LEU A 27 -1.93 -0.66 3.78
C LEU A 27 -1.52 0.09 5.05
N GLU A 28 -2.44 0.23 5.99
CA GLU A 28 -2.24 0.91 7.27
C GLU A 28 -1.21 0.17 8.13
N ARG A 29 -1.24 -1.17 8.14
CA ARG A 29 -0.25 -2.01 8.82
C ARG A 29 1.15 -1.92 8.19
N LEU A 30 1.22 -1.80 6.87
CA LEU A 30 2.48 -1.69 6.13
C LEU A 30 3.03 -0.25 6.08
N THR A 31 2.22 0.73 6.43
CA THR A 31 2.63 2.14 6.43
C THR A 31 3.53 2.39 7.64
N PRO A 32 4.77 2.86 7.45
CA PRO A 32 5.65 3.15 8.57
C PRO A 32 5.05 4.23 9.49
N PRO A 33 5.29 4.17 10.81
CA PRO A 33 4.65 5.07 11.77
C PRO A 33 5.00 6.56 11.59
N TRP A 34 6.11 6.86 10.91
CA TRP A 34 6.51 8.24 10.59
C TRP A 34 5.84 8.78 9.31
N ALA A 35 5.24 7.91 8.48
CA ALA A 35 4.60 8.32 7.24
C ALA A 35 3.18 8.82 7.51
N LYS A 36 2.92 10.09 7.18
CA LYS A 36 1.58 10.68 7.28
C LYS A 36 0.80 10.43 5.98
N LEU A 37 0.00 9.37 6.00
CA LEU A 37 -0.85 8.93 4.90
C LEU A 37 -2.33 9.15 5.24
N GLU A 38 -3.11 9.69 4.31
CA GLU A 38 -4.57 9.84 4.43
C GLU A 38 -5.23 9.21 3.19
N VAL A 39 -6.15 8.27 3.39
CA VAL A 39 -6.92 7.65 2.29
C VAL A 39 -8.09 8.56 1.96
N LEU A 40 -8.10 9.14 0.76
CA LEU A 40 -9.14 10.07 0.31
C LEU A 40 -10.32 9.35 -0.35
N ASP A 41 -10.02 8.29 -1.10
CA ASP A 41 -11.01 7.49 -1.81
C ASP A 41 -10.43 6.08 -2.04
N ARG A 42 -11.28 5.06 -1.98
CA ARG A 42 -10.90 3.67 -2.25
C ARG A 42 -12.07 2.92 -2.90
N SER A 43 -11.78 2.28 -4.03
CA SER A 43 -12.70 1.40 -4.74
C SER A 43 -11.99 0.08 -5.07
N GLY A 44 -12.47 -1.03 -4.51
CA GLY A 44 -11.84 -2.35 -4.70
C GLY A 44 -10.59 -2.55 -3.83
N GLY A 45 -9.70 -3.44 -4.28
CA GLY A 45 -8.46 -3.84 -3.61
C GLY A 45 -7.24 -3.69 -4.52
N ILE A 46 -6.26 -4.59 -4.39
CA ILE A 46 -5.05 -4.61 -5.22
C ILE A 46 -5.21 -5.47 -6.50
N ARG A 47 -6.40 -6.03 -6.74
CA ARG A 47 -6.76 -6.69 -7.99
C ARG A 47 -7.11 -5.69 -9.08
N ASP A 48 -7.13 -6.17 -10.32
CA ASP A 48 -7.42 -5.39 -11.51
C ASP A 48 -8.69 -4.53 -11.36
N GLY A 49 -8.56 -3.25 -11.73
CA GLY A 49 -9.63 -2.26 -11.63
C GLY A 49 -9.77 -1.60 -10.26
N GLY A 50 -8.98 -2.05 -9.27
CA GLY A 50 -8.81 -1.40 -7.98
C GLY A 50 -8.28 0.02 -8.11
N ARG A 51 -8.79 0.95 -7.30
CA ARG A 51 -8.37 2.35 -7.31
C ARG A 51 -8.26 2.87 -5.90
N ILE A 52 -7.20 3.64 -5.65
CA ILE A 52 -7.03 4.33 -4.38
C ILE A 52 -6.43 5.72 -4.60
N THR A 53 -6.99 6.70 -3.90
CA THR A 53 -6.44 8.05 -3.84
C THR A 53 -5.90 8.29 -2.44
N LEU A 54 -4.60 8.60 -2.36
CA LEU A 54 -3.87 8.82 -1.12
C LEU A 54 -3.39 10.27 -1.07
N ARG A 55 -3.44 10.90 0.11
CA ARG A 55 -2.70 12.12 0.39
C ARG A 55 -1.50 11.77 1.25
N VAL A 56 -0.33 11.92 0.66
CA VAL A 56 0.97 11.73 1.34
C VAL A 56 1.45 13.09 1.80
N ARG A 57 1.68 13.27 3.10
CA ARG A 57 2.22 14.51 3.65
C ARG A 57 3.72 14.38 3.85
N GLY A 58 4.49 14.93 2.91
CA GLY A 58 5.94 15.09 3.01
C GLY A 58 6.25 16.55 3.32
N ALA A 59 6.60 16.87 4.56
CA ALA A 59 6.81 18.25 5.00
C ALA A 59 7.73 19.03 4.03
N PRO A 60 7.43 20.28 3.63
CA PRO A 60 6.31 21.14 4.05
C PRO A 60 5.04 21.01 3.19
N THR A 61 4.99 20.07 2.23
CA THR A 61 3.89 19.98 1.26
C THR A 61 3.12 18.66 1.38
N SER A 62 2.01 18.56 0.65
CA SER A 62 1.28 17.30 0.52
C SER A 62 1.10 16.97 -0.95
N PHE A 63 1.16 15.69 -1.27
CA PHE A 63 1.01 15.18 -2.62
C PHE A 63 -0.19 14.24 -2.65
N THR A 64 -1.02 14.39 -3.68
CA THR A 64 -2.13 13.46 -3.91
C THR A 64 -1.68 12.42 -4.93
N TRP A 65 -1.73 11.15 -4.56
CA TRP A 65 -1.42 10.02 -5.41
C TRP A 65 -2.70 9.32 -5.81
N LYS A 66 -2.88 9.09 -7.11
CA LYS A 66 -3.99 8.31 -7.67
C LYS A 66 -3.40 7.05 -8.26
N LEU A 67 -3.69 5.92 -7.63
CA LEU A 67 -3.22 4.60 -8.03
C LEU A 67 -4.40 3.82 -8.63
N ARG A 68 -4.13 3.07 -9.69
CA ARG A 68 -5.08 2.27 -10.47
C ARG A 68 -4.42 0.96 -10.87
#